data_AF-E2B661-F1
#
_entry.id   AF-E2B661-F1
#
_cell.length_a   1.000
_cell.length_b   1.000
_cell.length_c   1.000
_cell.angle_alpha   90.00
_cell.angle_beta   90.00
_cell.angle_gamma   90.00
#
_symmetry.space_group_name_H-M   'P 1'
#
loop_
_entity.id
_entity.type
_entity.pdbx_description
1 polymer ?
#
loop_
_entity_poly.entity_id
_entity_poly.type
_entity_poly.pdbx_seq_one_letter_code
_entity_poly.pdbx_strand_id
1 'polypeptide(L)' 'LFWSKGFWLPNSLEPNSLHYYVWNIVERVTNKARYPIVASLRAAIEAEFTKKDRVQLQTACFRIRIEA' A
#
# COMPACT_ATOMS: atom_id res chain seq x y z
N LEU A 1 6.94 7.83 16.82
CA LEU A 1 7.11 6.36 16.86
C LEU A 1 6.55 5.75 15.57
N PHE A 2 7.35 5.81 14.51
CA PHE A 2 7.09 5.12 13.25
C PHE A 2 7.56 3.68 13.48
N TRP A 3 6.62 2.81 13.86
CA TRP A 3 6.77 1.36 14.02
C TRP A 3 7.61 0.90 15.23
N SER A 4 6.95 0.59 16.34
CA SER A 4 7.49 -0.38 17.31
C SER A 4 6.72 -1.70 17.15
N LYS A 5 7.46 -2.79 17.26
CA LYS A 5 7.05 -4.19 17.06
C LYS A 5 5.92 -4.66 18.01
N GLY A 6 5.49 -3.81 18.94
CA GLY A 6 4.53 -4.14 20.01
C GLY A 6 3.11 -3.60 19.82
N PHE A 7 2.76 -2.98 18.69
CA PHE A 7 1.41 -2.43 18.47
C PHE A 7 0.47 -3.35 17.68
N TRP A 8 0.95 -4.51 17.22
CA TRP A 8 0.10 -5.51 16.58
C TRP A 8 -0.38 -6.48 17.65
N LEU A 9 -1.70 -6.61 17.83
CA LEU A 9 -2.25 -7.69 18.63
C LEU A 9 -1.76 -9.02 18.04
N PRO A 10 -1.36 -10.02 18.86
CA PRO A 10 -0.76 -11.26 18.38
C PRO A 10 -1.58 -12.03 17.33
N ASN A 11 -2.88 -11.71 17.21
CA ASN A 11 -3.84 -12.29 16.27
C ASN A 11 -4.72 -11.24 15.56
N SER A 12 -4.30 -9.98 15.41
CA SER A 12 -5.13 -9.04 14.64
C SER A 12 -5.15 -9.45 13.17
N LEU A 13 -6.31 -9.94 12.72
CA LEU A 13 -6.68 -10.17 11.33
C LEU A 13 -6.86 -8.85 10.54
N GLU A 14 -6.27 -7.75 11.02
CA GLU A 14 -6.29 -6.46 10.35
C GLU A 14 -5.03 -6.41 9.46
N PRO A 15 -5.15 -6.64 8.14
CA PRO A 15 -4.02 -6.48 7.25
C PRO A 15 -3.52 -5.05 7.43
N ASN A 16 -2.21 -4.90 7.64
CA ASN A 16 -1.55 -3.60 7.83
C ASN A 16 -2.22 -2.57 6.91
N SER A 17 -2.88 -1.59 7.51
CA SER A 17 -3.81 -0.72 6.81
C SER A 17 -3.16 0.07 5.68
N LEU A 18 -1.86 0.37 5.84
CA LEU A 18 -1.01 0.91 4.79
C LEU A 18 -0.78 -0.10 3.66
N HIS A 19 -0.50 -1.37 3.98
CA HIS A 19 -0.40 -2.43 2.98
C HIS A 19 -1.70 -2.58 2.20
N TYR A 20 -2.85 -2.63 2.88
CA TYR A 20 -4.15 -2.74 2.21
C TYR A 20 -4.39 -1.57 1.26
N TYR A 21 -4.21 -0.33 1.73
CA TYR A 21 -4.43 0.87 0.90
C TYR A 21 -3.48 0.95 -0.29
N VAL A 22 -2.18 0.72 -0.05
CA VAL A 22 -1.16 0.80 -1.10
C VAL A 22 -1.37 -0.30 -2.13
N TRP A 23 -1.62 -1.53 -1.69
CA TRP A 23 -1.85 -2.66 -2.60
C TRP A 23 -3.12 -2.48 -3.43
N ASN A 24 -4.24 -2.05 -2.84
CA ASN A 24 -5.48 -1.79 -3.58
C ASN A 24 -5.28 -0.77 -4.70
N ILE A 25 -4.52 0.30 -4.44
CA ILE A 25 -4.29 1.33 -5.47
C ILE A 25 -3.34 0.84 -6.55
N VAL A 26 -2.23 0.20 -6.16
CA VAL A 26 -1.26 -0.33 -7.11
C VAL A 26 -1.94 -1.35 -8.03
N GLU A 27 -2.68 -2.29 -7.45
CA GLU A 27 -3.45 -3.30 -8.19
C GLU A 27 -4.46 -2.68 -9.16
N ARG A 28 -5.26 -1.70 -8.71
CA ARG A 28 -6.23 -1.00 -9.56
C ARG A 28 -5.59 -0.26 -10.74
N VAL A 29 -4.37 0.25 -10.58
CA VAL A 29 -3.69 0.99 -11.65
C VAL A 29 -2.98 0.03 -12.59
N THR A 30 -2.27 -0.97 -12.06
CA THR A 30 -1.54 -1.93 -12.88
C THR A 30 -2.49 -2.81 -13.69
N ASN A 31 -3.62 -3.23 -13.12
CA ASN A 31 -4.56 -4.11 -13.83
C ASN A 31 -5.30 -3.43 -15.02
N LYS A 32 -5.14 -2.11 -15.22
CA LYS A 32 -5.67 -1.41 -16.41
C LYS A 32 -4.92 -1.75 -17.69
N ALA A 33 -3.69 -2.24 -17.57
CA ALA A 33 -2.84 -2.59 -18.71
C ALA A 33 -2.56 -4.09 -18.73
N ARG A 34 -2.35 -4.63 -19.94
CA ARG A 34 -1.81 -5.98 -20.11
C ARG A 34 -0.30 -5.92 -20.17
N TYR A 35 0.35 -6.82 -19.44
CA TYR A 35 1.80 -6.92 -19.39
C TYR A 35 2.24 -8.24 -20.04
N PRO A 36 2.88 -8.20 -21.22
CA PRO A 36 3.25 -9.41 -21.95
C PRO A 36 4.36 -10.21 -21.26
N ILE A 37 5.14 -9.56 -20.39
CA ILE A 37 6.23 -10.19 -19.64
C ILE A 37 6.28 -9.67 -18.19
N VAL A 38 6.79 -10.50 -17.29
CA VAL A 38 6.93 -10.18 -15.85
C VAL A 38 7.73 -8.89 -15.62
N ALA A 39 8.78 -8.64 -16.43
CA ALA A 39 9.59 -7.43 -16.31
C ALA A 39 8.77 -6.14 -16.53
N SER A 40 7.82 -6.17 -17.47
CA SER A 40 6.95 -5.01 -17.75
C SER A 40 5.94 -4.76 -16.63
N LEU A 41 5.41 -5.83 -16.02
CA LEU A 41 4.55 -5.72 -14.83
C LEU A 41 5.34 -5.14 -13.65
N ARG A 42 6.55 -5.66 -13.40
CA ARG A 42 7.43 -5.19 -12.31
C ARG A 42 7.73 -3.70 -12.47
N ALA A 43 8.13 -3.26 -13.67
CA ALA A 43 8.43 -1.87 -13.95
C ALA A 43 7.21 -0.96 -13.72
N ALA A 44 6.01 -1.42 -14.10
CA ALA A 44 4.77 -0.66 -13.87
C ALA A 44 4.44 -0.54 -12.37
N ILE A 45 4.59 -1.61 -11.60
CA ILE A 45 4.42 -1.59 -10.15
C ILE A 45 5.40 -0.60 -9.52
N GLU A 46 6.70 -0.70 -9.82
CA GLU A 46 7.75 0.18 -9.28
C GLU A 46 7.49 1.65 -9.64
N ALA A 47 7.05 1.93 -10.87
CA ALA A 47 6.68 3.28 -11.30
C ALA A 47 5.50 3.85 -10.50
N GLU A 48 4.45 3.06 -10.23
CA GLU A 48 3.31 3.50 -9.42
C GLU A 48 3.68 3.73 -7.96
N PHE A 49 4.57 2.92 -7.39
CA PHE A 49 5.12 3.16 -6.07
C PHE A 49 5.91 4.48 -6.02
N THR A 50 6.71 4.78 -7.04
CA THR A 50 7.56 5.98 -7.09
C THR A 50 6.75 7.27 -7.28
N LYS A 51 5.59 7.20 -7.96
CA LYS A 51 4.67 8.34 -8.15
C LYS A 51 3.88 8.70 -6.89
N LYS A 52 3.84 7.84 -5.88
CA LYS A 52 3.00 8.07 -4.69
C LYS A 52 3.52 9.25 -3.88
N ASP A 53 2.63 10.21 -3.69
CA ASP A 53 2.90 11.39 -2.90
C ASP A 53 3.02 11.03 -1.39
N ARG A 54 4.00 11.64 -0.73
CA ARG A 54 4.28 11.39 0.70
C ARG A 54 3.11 11.82 1.59
N VAL A 55 2.40 12.88 1.24
CA VAL A 55 1.25 13.38 2.00
C VAL A 55 0.06 12.45 1.87
N GLN A 56 -0.18 11.88 0.68
CA GLN A 56 -1.21 10.85 0.48
C GLN A 56 -0.92 9.58 1.32
N LEU A 57 0.34 9.12 1.33
CA LEU A 57 0.75 7.97 2.14
C LEU A 57 0.59 8.24 3.64
N GLN A 58 0.99 9.43 4.12
CA GLN A 58 0.79 9.84 5.51
C GLN A 58 -0.70 9.90 5.87
N THR A 59 -1.52 10.50 5.00
CA THR A 59 -2.97 10.60 5.22
C THR A 59 -3.63 9.24 5.33
N ALA A 60 -3.23 8.28 4.48
CA ALA A 60 -3.72 6.90 4.56
C ALA A 60 -3.35 6.23 5.90
N CYS A 61 -2.12 6.43 6.38
CA CYS A 61 -1.69 5.94 7.70
C CYS A 61 -2.51 6.53 8.86
N PHE A 62 -2.91 7.81 8.78
CA PHE A 62 -3.63 8.49 9.86
C PHE A 62 -5.14 8.27 9.82
N ARG A 63 -5.78 8.25 8.64
CA ARG A 63 -7.23 8.00 8.51
C ARG A 63 -7.65 6.66 9.11
N ILE A 64 -6.84 5.62 8.89
CA ILE A 64 -7.16 4.27 9.33
C ILE A 64 -6.96 4.10 10.86
N ARG A 65 -6.42 5.11 11.56
CA ARG A 65 -6.31 5.13 13.03
C ARG A 65 -7.42 5.89 13.74
N ILE A 66 -8.22 6.69 13.03
CA ILE A 66 -9.30 7.48 13.65
C ILE A 66 -10.63 6.70 13.64
N GLU A 67 -10.77 5.72 12.74
CA GLU A 67 -11.98 4.90 12.61
C GLU A 67 -11.90 3.52 13.32
N ALA A 68 -10.83 3.27 14.10
CA ALA A 68 -10.61 2.01 14.84
C ALA A 68 -10.82 2.16 16.35
#